data_AF-A0A2E1VIA7-F1
#
_entry.id   AF-A0A2E1VIA7-F1
#
_cell.length_a   1.000
_cell.length_b   1.000
_cell.length_c   1.000
_cell.angle_alpha   90.00
_cell.angle_beta   90.00
_cell.angle_gamma   90.00
#
_symmetry.space_group_name_H-M   'P 1'
#
loop_
_entity.id
_entity.type
_entity.pdbx_description
1 polymer ?
#
loop_
_entity_poly.entity_id
_entity_poly.type
_entity_poly.pdbx_seq_one_letter_code
_entity_poly.pdbx_strand_id
1 'polypeptide(L)' 'MRRTKIVATLGPSSDRPGMLKELLLAGVDVCRLNFSHGSTDDHRRRAQEVRNIA' A
#
# COMPACT_ATOMS: atom_id res chain seq x y z
N MET A 1 20.65 -8.55 -6.34
CA MET A 1 19.25 -8.96 -6.11
C MET A 1 18.96 -8.87 -4.62
N ARG A 2 17.93 -8.13 -4.18
CA ARG A 2 17.60 -7.96 -2.76
C ARG A 2 16.92 -9.22 -2.21
N ARG A 3 17.37 -9.73 -1.06
CA ARG A 3 16.77 -10.91 -0.39
C ARG A 3 15.69 -10.52 0.62
N THR A 4 15.91 -9.44 1.38
CA THR A 4 14.96 -8.93 2.38
C THR A 4 13.77 -8.27 1.72
N LYS A 5 12.57 -8.53 2.25
CA LYS A 5 11.32 -7.95 1.77
C LYS A 5 11.03 -6.60 2.44
N ILE A 6 10.44 -5.66 1.71
CA ILE A 6 9.98 -4.37 2.24
C ILE A 6 8.47 -4.44 2.48
N VAL A 7 8.06 -4.14 3.71
CA VAL A 7 6.66 -4.00 4.10
C VAL A 7 6.36 -2.52 4.33
N ALA A 8 5.35 -1.97 3.65
CA ALA A 8 4.91 -0.59 3.84
C ALA A 8 3.49 -0.55 4.41
N THR A 9 3.27 0.24 5.47
CA THR A 9 1.91 0.46 6.01
C THR A 9 1.20 1.53 5.19
N LEU A 10 0.02 1.22 4.66
CA LEU A 10 -0.77 2.16 3.89
C LEU A 10 -1.63 3.03 4.81
N GLY A 11 -1.74 4.32 4.47
CA GLY A 11 -2.46 5.34 5.20
C GLY A 11 -2.78 6.56 4.34
N PRO A 12 -3.31 7.65 4.91
CA PRO A 12 -3.66 8.86 4.16
C PRO A 12 -2.53 9.41 3.29
N SER A 13 -1.27 9.33 3.75
CA SER A 13 -0.10 9.79 2.99
C SER A 13 0.16 9.00 1.70
N SER A 14 -0.28 7.74 1.63
CA SER A 14 -0.18 6.86 0.46
C SER A 14 -1.40 6.91 -0.46
N ASP A 15 -2.49 7.56 -0.06
CA ASP A 15 -3.73 7.67 -0.86
C ASP A 15 -3.64 8.74 -1.97
N ARG A 16 -2.53 9.50 -2.03
CA ARG A 16 -2.31 10.50 -3.07
C ARG A 16 -2.23 9.84 -4.45
N PRO A 17 -2.81 10.44 -5.51
CA PRO A 17 -2.72 9.92 -6.87
C PRO A 17 -1.27 9.57 -7.26
N GLY A 18 -1.04 8.37 -7.79
CA GLY A 18 0.28 7.91 -8.23
C GLY A 18 1.22 7.40 -7.12
N MET A 19 0.97 7.72 -5.85
CA MET A 19 1.87 7.37 -4.74
C MET A 19 2.01 5.85 -4.56
N LEU A 20 0.93 5.08 -4.68
CA LEU A 20 1.00 3.61 -4.63
C LEU A 20 1.91 3.04 -5.73
N LYS A 21 1.85 3.60 -6.94
CA LYS A 21 2.72 3.18 -8.05
C LYS A 21 4.19 3.52 -7.76
N GLU A 22 4.46 4.70 -7.21
CA GLU A 22 5.81 5.09 -6.78
C GLU A 22 6.37 4.15 -5.71
N LEU A 23 5.55 3.75 -4.72
CA LEU A 23 5.96 2.80 -3.69
C LEU A 23 6.32 1.41 -4.26
N LEU A 24 5.52 0.91 -5.21
CA LEU A 24 5.79 -0.36 -5.87
C LEU A 24 7.08 -0.29 -6.71
N LEU A 25 7.28 0.80 -7.46
CA LEU A 25 8.51 1.03 -8.24
C LEU A 25 9.75 1.22 -7.35
N ALA A 26 9.59 1.81 -6.16
CA ALA A 26 10.64 1.91 -5.15
C ALA A 26 10.98 0.55 -4.50
N GLY A 27 10.18 -0.48 -4.78
CA GLY A 27 10.45 -1.85 -4.37
C GLY A 27 9.78 -2.28 -3.07
N VAL A 28 8.59 -1.76 -2.76
CA VAL A 28 7.71 -2.37 -1.74
C VAL A 28 7.27 -3.75 -2.22
N ASP A 29 7.41 -4.79 -1.38
CA ASP A 29 6.93 -6.14 -1.69
C ASP A 29 5.56 -6.43 -1.07
N VAL A 30 5.27 -5.86 0.11
CA VAL A 30 4.06 -6.16 0.87
C VAL A 30 3.42 -4.86 1.36
N CYS A 31 2.12 -4.70 1.08
CA CYS A 31 1.32 -3.62 1.64
C CYS A 31 0.61 -4.09 2.92
N ARG A 32 0.88 -3.42 4.03
CA ARG A 32 0.22 -3.64 5.33
C ARG A 32 -0.96 -2.68 5.48
N LEU A 33 -2.14 -3.22 5.83
CA LEU A 33 -3.29 -2.44 6.28
C LEU A 33 -3.37 -2.53 7.81
N ASN A 34 -3.24 -1.39 8.50
CA ASN A 34 -3.32 -1.35 9.95
C ASN A 34 -4.77 -1.13 10.42
N PHE A 35 -5.42 -2.16 10.94
CA PHE A 35 -6.83 -2.11 11.36
C PHE A 35 -7.05 -1.43 12.72
N SER A 36 -6.00 -1.03 13.43
CA SER A 36 -6.14 -0.19 14.63
C SER A 36 -6.64 1.23 14.31
N HIS A 37 -6.57 1.66 13.04
CA HIS A 37 -7.01 2.99 12.59
C HIS A 37 -7.65 2.93 11.19
N GLY A 38 -8.63 3.80 10.93
CA GLY A 38 -9.33 3.90 9.65
C GLY A 38 -10.62 3.08 9.60
N SER A 39 -11.40 3.29 8.55
CA SER A 39 -12.65 2.54 8.33
C SER A 39 -12.43 1.27 7.52
N THR A 40 -13.36 0.32 7.60
CA THR A 40 -13.37 -0.87 6.75
C THR A 40 -13.42 -0.52 5.26
N ASP A 41 -14.12 0.56 4.91
CA ASP A 41 -14.22 1.04 3.53
C ASP A 41 -12.89 1.59 3.02
N ASP A 42 -12.14 2.32 3.85
CA ASP A 42 -10.78 2.77 3.51
C ASP A 42 -9.83 1.60 3.25
N HIS A 43 -9.89 0.58 4.12
CA HIS A 43 -9.09 -0.64 3.95
C HIS A 43 -9.47 -1.38 2.66
N ARG A 44 -10.76 -1.50 2.35
CA ARG A 44 -11.25 -2.12 1.11
C ARG A 44 -10.77 -1.35 -0.12
N ARG A 45 -10.92 -0.02 -0.10
CA ARG A 45 -10.46 0.87 -1.19
C ARG A 45 -8.97 0.69 -1.45
N ARG A 46 -8.13 0.80 -0.41
CA ARG A 46 -6.67 0.63 -0.53
C ARG A 46 -6.28 -0.76 -1.04
N ALA A 47 -6.94 -1.81 -0.55
CA ALA A 47 -6.70 -3.18 -1.03
C ALA A 47 -7.03 -3.31 -2.53
N GLN A 48 -8.12 -2.68 -2.99
CA GLN A 48 -8.50 -2.71 -4.39
C GLN A 48 -7.54 -1.90 -5.26
N GLU A 49 -7.13 -0.72 -4.81
CA GLU A 49 -6.15 0.12 -5.52
C GLU A 49 -4.82 -0.61 -5.70
N VAL A 50 -4.30 -1.26 -4.66
CA VAL A 50 -3.07 -2.07 -4.77
C VAL A 50 -3.22 -3.19 -5.81
N ARG A 51 -4.34 -3.92 -5.80
CA ARG A 51 -4.61 -5.01 -6.76
C ARG A 51 -4.80 -4.53 -8.20
N ASN A 52 -5.27 -3.29 -8.40
CA ASN A 52 -5.46 -2.73 -9.73
C ASN A 52 -4.14 -2.24 -10.35
N ILE A 53 -3.15 -1.91 -9.53
CA ILE A 53 -1.84 -1.38 -9.97
C ILE A 53 -0.82 -2.50 -10.17
N ALA A 54 -0.86 -3.54 -9.33
CA ALA A 54 0.03 -4.70 -9.38
C ALA A 54 -0.33 -5.66 -10.52
#